data_AF-A0A3L7P5Z0-F1
#
_entry.id   AF-A0A3L7P5Z0-F1
#
_cell.length_a   1.000
_cell.length_b   1.000
_cell.length_c   1.000
_cell.angle_alpha   90.00
_cell.angle_beta   90.00
_cell.angle_gamma   90.00
#
_symmetry.space_group_name_H-M   'P 1'
#
loop_
_entity.id
_entity.type
_entity.pdbx_description
1 polymer ?
#
loop_
_entity_poly.entity_id
_entity_poly.type
_entity_poly.pdbx_seq_one_letter_code
_entity_poly.pdbx_strand_id
1 'polypeptide(L)'
;MAWLEKRGQRFLLVFRLNGSRYKKLLDEKDRRAADGIAAKVDRRIEMLERGEWRLPDPANVVDSLVDDIAPRPVVQLPTGKTLGALIDEYIPSVSTGCLELNTVATLTTHLNRVRTVMGRNLRVESITFASLQKYVDTRSKAKGVRGRPLSTATIRKELVSFGAMRT
;
A
#
# COMPACT_ATOMS: atom_id res chain seq x y z
N MET A 1 32.72 -8.43 -6.18
CA MET A 1 33.90 -8.89 -5.42
C MET A 1 34.46 -7.77 -4.56
N ALA A 2 34.18 -7.84 -3.25
CA ALA A 2 34.70 -6.95 -2.21
C ALA A 2 35.76 -7.65 -1.35
N TRP A 3 36.80 -6.92 -0.91
CA TRP A 3 37.85 -7.43 -0.03
C TRP A 3 38.38 -6.34 0.90
N LEU A 4 39.20 -6.74 1.88
CA LEU A 4 39.74 -5.84 2.90
C LEU A 4 41.27 -5.76 2.83
N GLU A 5 41.79 -4.53 2.94
CA GLU A 5 43.21 -4.25 3.17
C GLU A 5 43.41 -3.72 4.60
N LYS A 6 44.34 -4.29 5.37
CA LYS A 6 44.65 -3.77 6.72
C LYS A 6 45.44 -2.46 6.61
N ARG A 7 44.98 -1.41 7.29
CA ARG A 7 45.64 -0.09 7.36
C ARG A 7 45.81 0.30 8.84
N GLY A 8 46.95 -0.09 9.41
CA GLY A 8 47.24 0.09 10.83
C GLY A 8 46.27 -0.70 11.71
N GLN A 9 45.46 0.02 12.49
CA GLN A 9 44.44 -0.53 13.39
C GLN A 9 43.04 -0.63 12.77
N ARG A 10 42.87 -0.20 11.50
CA ARG A 10 41.57 -0.18 10.79
C ARG A 10 41.65 -1.00 9.50
N PHE A 11 40.50 -1.18 8.86
CA PHE A 11 40.39 -1.88 7.58
C PHE A 11 39.92 -0.95 6.47
N LEU A 12 40.57 -1.03 5.32
CA LEU A 12 40.15 -0.38 4.08
C LEU A 12 39.34 -1.40 3.26
N LEU A 13 38.05 -1.16 3.12
CA LEU A 13 37.19 -1.90 2.21
C LEU A 13 37.48 -1.47 0.77
N VAL A 14 37.67 -2.44 -0.11
CA VAL A 14 37.88 -2.23 -1.54
C VAL A 14 36.97 -3.15 -2.33
N PHE A 15 36.31 -2.64 -3.34
CA PHE A 15 35.46 -3.45 -4.22
C PHE A 15 35.44 -2.88 -5.64
N ARG A 16 34.93 -3.68 -6.58
CA ARG A 16 34.67 -3.25 -7.96
C ARG A 16 33.18 -3.35 -8.28
N LEU A 17 32.68 -2.36 -9.00
CA LEU A 17 31.32 -2.32 -9.53
C LEU A 17 31.37 -1.68 -10.93
N ASN A 18 30.78 -2.32 -11.94
CA ASN A 18 30.76 -1.85 -13.33
C ASN A 18 32.14 -1.43 -13.88
N GLY A 19 33.19 -2.20 -13.56
CA GLY A 19 34.56 -1.91 -13.98
C GLY A 19 35.29 -0.82 -13.17
N SER A 20 34.58 -0.05 -12.35
CA SER A 20 35.15 0.98 -11.49
C SER A 20 35.58 0.42 -10.13
N ARG A 21 36.70 0.90 -9.59
CA ARG A 21 37.23 0.51 -8.27
C ARG A 21 36.87 1.54 -7.21
N TYR A 22 36.25 1.07 -6.13
CA TYR A 22 35.84 1.90 -4.99
C TYR A 22 36.61 1.50 -3.73
N LYS A 23 36.78 2.47 -2.82
CA LYS A 23 37.50 2.30 -1.56
C LYS A 23 36.80 3.05 -0.44
N LYS A 24 36.67 2.45 0.74
CA LYS A 24 36.21 3.12 1.97
C LYS A 24 37.00 2.66 3.18
N LEU A 25 37.44 3.60 3.99
CA LEU A 25 38.00 3.28 5.29
C LEU A 25 36.85 2.94 6.24
N LEU A 26 36.92 1.76 6.86
CA LEU A 26 35.98 1.34 7.90
C LEU A 26 36.51 1.84 9.26
N ASP A 27 35.60 2.27 10.12
CA ASP A 27 35.94 2.61 11.51
C ASP A 27 36.14 1.36 12.39
N GLU A 28 35.80 0.19 11.86
CA GLU A 28 35.97 -1.10 12.52
C GLU A 28 37.45 -1.44 12.75
N LYS A 29 37.74 -1.88 13.99
CA LYS A 29 39.05 -2.38 14.41
C LYS A 29 39.10 -3.91 14.52
N ASP A 30 37.93 -4.54 14.64
CA ASP A 30 37.80 -5.99 14.66
C ASP A 30 37.78 -6.54 13.23
N ARG A 31 38.62 -7.55 12.97
CA ARG A 31 38.71 -8.20 11.67
C ARG A 31 37.40 -8.91 11.32
N ARG A 32 36.75 -9.55 12.31
CA ARG A 32 35.52 -10.31 12.08
C ARG A 32 34.37 -9.38 11.69
N ALA A 33 34.21 -8.26 12.40
CA ALA A 33 33.26 -7.21 12.03
C ALA A 33 33.51 -6.68 10.61
N ALA A 34 34.77 -6.39 10.27
CA ALA A 34 35.12 -5.90 8.94
C ALA A 34 34.86 -6.94 7.83
N ASP A 35 35.17 -8.22 8.05
CA ASP A 35 34.89 -9.30 7.09
C ASP A 35 33.36 -9.44 6.87
N GLY A 36 32.55 -9.24 7.91
CA GLY A 36 31.09 -9.19 7.80
C GLY A 36 30.59 -8.06 6.89
N ILE A 37 31.21 -6.88 6.96
CA ILE A 37 30.88 -5.74 6.08
C ILE A 37 31.28 -6.06 4.63
N ALA A 38 32.46 -6.63 4.40
CA ALA A 38 32.91 -7.00 3.06
C ALA A 38 31.97 -8.04 2.42
N ALA A 39 31.58 -9.09 3.16
CA ALA A 39 30.63 -10.09 2.69
C ALA A 39 29.25 -9.50 2.37
N LYS A 40 28.77 -8.54 3.19
CA LYS A 40 27.51 -7.83 2.94
C LYS A 40 27.58 -7.03 1.63
N VAL A 41 28.64 -6.26 1.43
CA VAL A 41 28.85 -5.47 0.22
C VAL A 41 28.94 -6.36 -1.01
N ASP A 42 29.62 -7.50 -0.90
CA ASP A 42 29.75 -8.44 -2.01
C ASP A 42 28.39 -8.99 -2.45
N ARG A 43 27.58 -9.44 -1.48
CA ARG A 43 26.22 -9.91 -1.73
C ARG A 43 25.33 -8.84 -2.36
N ARG A 44 25.45 -7.57 -1.94
CA ARG A 44 24.69 -6.46 -2.52
C ARG A 44 25.10 -6.16 -3.96
N ILE A 45 26.38 -6.28 -4.28
CA ILE A 45 26.88 -6.16 -5.66
C ILE A 45 26.26 -7.26 -6.54
N GLU A 46 26.25 -8.51 -6.08
CA GLU A 46 25.61 -9.61 -6.82
C GLU A 46 24.11 -9.36 -7.06
N MET A 47 23.38 -8.89 -6.06
CA MET A 47 21.95 -8.56 -6.19
C MET A 47 21.72 -7.39 -7.16
N LEU A 48 22.60 -6.38 -7.15
CA LEU A 48 22.56 -5.25 -8.06
C LEU A 48 22.80 -5.70 -9.51
N GLU A 49 23.78 -6.57 -9.73
CA GLU A 49 24.11 -7.13 -11.05
C GLU A 49 22.96 -8.00 -11.60
N ARG A 50 22.23 -8.72 -10.74
CA ARG A 50 21.02 -9.48 -11.11
C ARG A 50 19.76 -8.64 -11.29
N GLY A 51 19.81 -7.36 -10.92
CA GLY A 51 18.65 -6.47 -10.93
C GLY A 51 17.63 -6.72 -9.81
N GLU A 52 17.97 -7.53 -8.81
CA GLU A 52 17.13 -7.84 -7.63
C GLU A 52 17.19 -6.73 -6.57
N TRP A 53 18.20 -5.86 -6.65
CA TRP A 53 18.39 -4.73 -5.75
C TRP A 53 18.75 -3.48 -6.55
N ARG A 54 18.35 -2.30 -6.04
CA ARG A 54 18.68 -1.01 -6.64
C ARG A 54 19.45 -0.17 -5.64
N LEU A 55 20.45 0.54 -6.14
CA LEU A 55 21.24 1.47 -5.35
C LEU A 55 20.33 2.61 -4.85
N PRO A 56 20.20 2.81 -3.51
CA PRO A 56 19.32 3.83 -2.93
C PRO A 56 19.73 5.25 -3.31
N ASP A 57 21.03 5.53 -3.32
CA ASP A 57 21.59 6.79 -3.78
C ASP A 57 22.70 6.54 -4.81
N PRO A 58 22.40 6.70 -6.12
CA PRO A 58 23.37 6.54 -7.19
C PRO A 58 24.57 7.51 -7.13
N ALA A 59 24.41 8.66 -6.48
CA ALA A 59 25.50 9.62 -6.32
C ALA A 59 26.49 9.18 -5.23
N ASN A 60 26.04 8.37 -4.26
CA ASN A 60 26.84 7.88 -3.13
C ASN A 60 26.89 6.35 -3.10
N VAL A 61 27.51 5.76 -4.12
CA VAL A 61 27.61 4.30 -4.34
C VAL A 61 28.18 3.56 -3.14
N VAL A 62 29.25 4.10 -2.55
CA VAL A 62 29.99 3.45 -1.47
C VAL A 62 29.16 3.40 -0.19
N ASP A 63 28.55 4.52 0.18
CA ASP A 63 27.74 4.63 1.40
C ASP A 63 26.46 3.81 1.25
N SER A 64 25.82 3.86 0.08
CA SER A 64 24.69 3.02 -0.29
C SER A 64 24.94 1.52 -0.15
N LEU A 65 26.16 1.06 -0.44
CA LEU A 65 26.52 -0.36 -0.36
C LEU A 65 26.93 -0.78 1.05
N VAL A 66 27.53 0.11 1.83
CA VAL A 66 28.04 -0.17 3.18
C VAL A 66 26.95 0.00 4.24
N ASP A 67 26.19 1.09 4.17
CA ASP A 67 25.21 1.46 5.18
C ASP A 67 23.95 0.62 5.02
N ASP A 68 23.26 0.31 6.13
CA ASP A 68 21.96 -0.39 6.11
C ASP A 68 20.81 0.55 5.70
N ILE A 69 21.04 1.40 4.71
CA ILE A 69 20.00 2.14 4.00
C ILE A 69 19.39 1.17 2.98
N ALA A 70 18.83 0.07 3.43
CA ALA A 70 17.84 -0.58 2.60
C ALA A 70 16.69 0.44 2.46
N PRO A 71 16.22 0.79 1.25
CA PRO A 71 14.81 1.05 1.15
C PRO A 71 14.18 -0.22 1.71
N ARG A 72 13.58 -0.13 2.91
CA ARG A 72 12.59 -1.13 3.28
C ARG A 72 11.72 -1.25 2.03
N PRO A 73 11.57 -2.44 1.43
CA PRO A 73 10.43 -2.61 0.56
C PRO A 73 9.26 -2.29 1.49
N VAL A 74 8.73 -1.07 1.33
CA VAL A 74 7.40 -0.78 1.82
C VAL A 74 6.63 -1.81 1.04
N VAL A 75 6.23 -2.89 1.71
CA VAL A 75 5.19 -3.76 1.21
C VAL A 75 4.05 -2.78 1.04
N GLN A 76 3.90 -2.24 -0.16
CA GLN A 76 2.68 -1.61 -0.59
C GLN A 76 1.72 -2.80 -0.60
N LEU A 77 1.16 -3.11 0.57
CA LEU A 77 -0.11 -3.80 0.64
C LEU A 77 -0.95 -3.07 -0.41
N PRO A 78 -1.51 -3.76 -1.40
CA PRO A 78 -2.38 -3.10 -2.36
C PRO A 78 -3.31 -2.22 -1.53
N THR A 79 -3.20 -0.91 -1.74
CA THR A 79 -4.00 0.06 -1.03
C THR A 79 -5.41 -0.11 -1.57
N GLY A 80 -6.08 -1.16 -1.10
CA GLY A 80 -7.43 -1.51 -1.50
C GLY A 80 -8.30 -0.29 -1.32
N LYS A 81 -9.07 0.02 -2.36
CA LYS A 81 -9.94 1.20 -2.37
C LYS A 81 -10.88 1.10 -1.16
N THR A 82 -11.03 2.20 -0.43
CA THR A 82 -12.03 2.27 0.64
C THR A 82 -13.40 2.42 0.02
N LEU A 83 -14.44 1.98 0.73
CA LEU A 83 -15.83 2.14 0.35
C LEU A 83 -16.17 3.62 0.11
N GLY A 84 -15.64 4.51 0.94
CA GLY A 84 -15.75 5.96 0.75
C GLY A 84 -15.17 6.42 -0.57
N ALA A 85 -13.92 6.06 -0.86
CA ALA A 85 -13.24 6.45 -2.10
C ALA A 85 -13.95 5.88 -3.34
N LEU A 86 -14.45 4.64 -3.27
CA LEU A 86 -15.22 4.04 -4.37
C LEU A 86 -16.51 4.83 -4.66
N ILE A 87 -17.28 5.20 -3.63
CA ILE A 87 -18.52 5.96 -3.79
C ILE A 87 -18.25 7.38 -4.28
N ASP A 88 -17.21 8.03 -3.73
CA ASP A 88 -16.85 9.41 -4.09
C ASP A 88 -16.39 9.50 -5.56
N GLU A 89 -15.88 8.41 -6.15
CA GLU A 89 -15.56 8.33 -7.58
C GLU A 89 -16.76 7.92 -8.45
N TYR A 90 -17.57 6.97 -7.98
CA TYR A 90 -18.69 6.43 -8.75
C TYR A 90 -19.83 7.45 -8.95
N ILE A 91 -20.17 8.25 -7.93
CA ILE A 91 -21.27 9.21 -8.05
C ILE A 91 -20.99 10.23 -9.17
N PRO A 92 -19.82 10.92 -9.20
CA PRO A 92 -19.49 11.80 -10.32
C PRO A 92 -19.50 11.06 -11.66
N SER A 93 -18.94 9.84 -11.74
CA SER A 93 -18.82 9.13 -13.01
C SER A 93 -20.18 8.85 -13.66
N VAL A 94 -21.21 8.50 -12.87
CA VAL A 94 -22.56 8.25 -13.39
C VAL A 94 -23.42 9.51 -13.54
N SER A 95 -22.98 10.63 -12.96
CA SER A 95 -23.69 11.92 -13.03
C SER A 95 -23.40 12.70 -14.33
N THR A 96 -22.34 12.34 -15.06
CA THR A 96 -21.91 13.02 -16.29
C THR A 96 -22.79 12.65 -17.49
N GLY A 97 -24.05 13.08 -17.48
CA GLY A 97 -24.95 13.06 -18.64
C GLY A 97 -25.68 11.74 -18.94
N CYS A 98 -25.43 10.67 -18.19
CA CYS A 98 -26.05 9.36 -18.45
C CYS A 98 -27.34 9.09 -17.66
N LEU A 99 -27.63 9.84 -16.59
CA LEU A 99 -28.76 9.58 -15.70
C LEU A 99 -29.55 10.85 -15.36
N GLU A 100 -30.86 10.70 -15.17
CA GLU A 100 -31.71 11.78 -14.66
C GLU A 100 -31.28 12.22 -13.25
N LEU A 101 -31.41 13.52 -12.95
CA LEU A 101 -31.00 14.11 -11.67
C LEU A 101 -31.64 13.44 -10.45
N ASN A 102 -32.92 13.05 -10.54
CA ASN A 102 -33.63 12.35 -9.46
C ASN A 102 -33.04 10.95 -9.20
N THR A 103 -32.57 10.29 -10.25
CA THR A 103 -31.91 8.98 -10.16
C THR A 103 -30.56 9.12 -9.49
N VAL A 104 -29.77 10.13 -9.86
CA VAL A 104 -28.49 10.45 -9.20
C VAL A 104 -28.70 10.77 -7.72
N ALA A 105 -29.71 11.57 -7.38
CA ALA A 105 -30.02 11.92 -5.99
C ALA A 105 -30.42 10.70 -5.15
N THR A 106 -31.23 9.80 -5.72
CA THR A 106 -31.66 8.55 -5.09
C THR A 106 -30.47 7.62 -4.86
N LEU A 107 -29.63 7.45 -5.88
CA LEU A 107 -28.42 6.63 -5.82
C LEU A 107 -27.42 7.17 -4.80
N THR A 108 -27.21 8.49 -4.79
CA THR A 108 -26.38 9.19 -3.78
C THR A 108 -26.90 8.92 -2.37
N THR A 109 -28.22 9.00 -2.17
CA THR A 109 -28.83 8.71 -0.87
C THR A 109 -28.58 7.26 -0.44
N HIS A 110 -28.78 6.30 -1.35
CA HIS A 110 -28.56 4.88 -1.07
C HIS A 110 -27.10 4.58 -0.70
N LEU A 111 -26.14 5.04 -1.50
CA LEU A 111 -24.71 4.82 -1.25
C LEU A 111 -24.23 5.53 0.02
N ASN A 112 -24.77 6.72 0.32
CA ASN A 112 -24.49 7.41 1.57
C ASN A 112 -24.97 6.62 2.79
N ARG A 113 -26.11 5.93 2.72
CA ARG A 113 -26.56 5.06 3.83
C ARG A 113 -25.64 3.86 4.01
N VAL A 114 -25.20 3.25 2.91
CA VAL A 114 -24.25 2.13 2.93
C VAL A 114 -22.94 2.55 3.60
N ARG A 115 -22.31 3.66 3.16
CA ARG A 115 -21.04 4.12 3.77
C ARG A 115 -21.17 4.54 5.22
N THR A 116 -22.32 5.11 5.62
CA THR A 116 -22.53 5.52 7.03
C THR A 116 -22.65 4.31 7.95
N VAL A 117 -23.30 3.24 7.52
CA VAL A 117 -23.52 2.04 8.37
C VAL A 117 -22.31 1.10 8.33
N MET A 118 -21.73 0.86 7.15
CA MET A 118 -20.59 -0.05 7.00
C MET A 118 -19.24 0.61 7.33
N GLY A 119 -19.19 1.95 7.30
CA GLY A 119 -18.00 2.75 7.57
C GLY A 119 -17.28 3.20 6.29
N ARG A 120 -16.94 4.49 6.23
CA ARG A 120 -16.25 5.10 5.08
C ARG A 120 -14.90 4.47 4.77
N ASN A 121 -14.18 4.06 5.81
CA ASN A 121 -12.81 3.53 5.71
C ASN A 121 -12.76 2.01 5.52
N LEU A 122 -13.91 1.34 5.42
CA LEU A 122 -13.97 -0.08 5.14
C LEU A 122 -13.33 -0.37 3.77
N ARG A 123 -12.41 -1.32 3.70
CA ARG A 123 -11.80 -1.71 2.42
C ARG A 123 -12.78 -2.56 1.62
N VAL A 124 -12.92 -2.27 0.33
CA VAL A 124 -13.88 -2.98 -0.54
C VAL A 124 -13.58 -4.48 -0.60
N GLU A 125 -12.30 -4.86 -0.64
CA GLU A 125 -11.83 -6.25 -0.60
C GLU A 125 -12.16 -7.01 0.70
N SER A 126 -12.43 -6.28 1.79
CA SER A 126 -12.81 -6.86 3.09
C SER A 126 -14.32 -7.00 3.27
N ILE A 127 -15.11 -6.61 2.27
CA ILE A 127 -16.57 -6.75 2.30
C ILE A 127 -16.90 -8.21 2.07
N THR A 128 -17.40 -8.85 3.12
CA THR A 128 -17.87 -10.24 3.10
C THR A 128 -19.39 -10.29 3.14
N PHE A 129 -19.95 -11.47 2.92
CA PHE A 129 -21.38 -11.71 3.14
C PHE A 129 -21.82 -11.33 4.57
N ALA A 130 -20.99 -11.62 5.58
CA ALA A 130 -21.27 -11.25 6.96
C ALA A 130 -21.34 -9.72 7.15
N SER A 131 -20.49 -8.96 6.45
CA SER A 131 -20.54 -7.50 6.45
C SER A 131 -21.88 -6.98 5.88
N LEU A 132 -22.39 -7.61 4.81
CA LEU A 132 -23.68 -7.26 4.20
C LEU A 132 -24.87 -7.67 5.07
N GLN A 133 -24.81 -8.85 5.71
CA GLN A 133 -25.87 -9.27 6.63
C GLN A 133 -25.96 -8.33 7.84
N LYS A 134 -24.81 -7.94 8.41
CA LYS A 134 -24.75 -6.95 9.50
C LYS A 134 -25.35 -5.61 9.09
N TYR A 135 -25.14 -5.18 7.84
CA TYR A 135 -25.78 -3.99 7.30
C TYR A 135 -27.31 -4.14 7.27
N VAL A 136 -27.83 -5.26 6.76
CA VAL A 136 -29.27 -5.55 6.73
C VAL A 136 -29.86 -5.55 8.15
N ASP A 137 -29.21 -6.22 9.10
CA ASP A 137 -29.67 -6.31 10.49
C ASP A 137 -29.67 -4.95 11.20
N THR A 138 -28.73 -4.09 10.85
CA THR A 138 -28.66 -2.71 11.38
C THR A 138 -29.76 -1.85 10.76
N ARG A 139 -29.99 -1.96 9.45
CA ARG A 139 -30.99 -1.16 8.73
C ARG A 139 -32.42 -1.60 9.03
N SER A 140 -32.68 -2.89 9.27
CA SER A 140 -34.01 -3.41 9.59
C SER A 140 -34.57 -2.85 10.90
N LYS A 141 -33.70 -2.43 11.82
CA LYS A 141 -34.04 -1.77 13.09
C LYS A 141 -34.24 -0.25 12.97
N ALA A 142 -33.94 0.33 11.81
CA ALA A 142 -34.05 1.77 11.61
C ALA A 142 -35.51 2.19 11.38
N LYS A 143 -35.82 3.45 11.71
CA LYS A 143 -37.11 4.07 11.40
C LYS A 143 -37.13 4.58 9.96
N GLY A 144 -38.23 4.33 9.27
CA GLY A 144 -38.61 4.92 8.00
C GLY A 144 -39.57 6.10 8.16
N VAL A 145 -40.37 6.33 7.12
CA VAL A 145 -41.28 7.48 7.03
C VAL A 145 -42.31 7.45 8.15
N ARG A 146 -42.56 8.62 8.77
CA ARG A 146 -43.52 8.80 9.88
C ARG A 146 -43.25 7.88 11.08
N GLY A 147 -41.98 7.56 11.35
CA GLY A 147 -41.57 6.76 12.49
C GLY A 147 -41.89 5.26 12.39
N ARG A 148 -42.46 4.81 11.26
CA ARG A 148 -42.71 3.38 11.00
C ARG A 148 -41.39 2.63 10.83
N PRO A 149 -41.35 1.29 10.99
CA PRO A 149 -40.18 0.50 10.63
C PRO A 149 -39.77 0.74 9.17
N LEU A 150 -38.46 0.72 8.90
CA LEU A 150 -37.94 0.84 7.55
C LEU A 150 -38.43 -0.33 6.68
N SER A 151 -38.89 -0.05 5.47
CA SER A 151 -39.34 -1.10 4.56
C SER A 151 -38.18 -1.96 4.07
N THR A 152 -38.42 -3.26 3.94
CA THR A 152 -37.47 -4.21 3.32
C THR A 152 -37.13 -3.81 1.88
N ALA A 153 -38.09 -3.24 1.15
CA ALA A 153 -37.89 -2.72 -0.19
C ALA A 153 -36.85 -1.59 -0.22
N THR A 154 -36.78 -0.74 0.81
CA THR A 154 -35.75 0.32 0.90
C THR A 154 -34.37 -0.28 1.08
N ILE A 155 -34.20 -1.25 1.98
CA ILE A 155 -32.93 -1.94 2.21
C ILE A 155 -32.48 -2.66 0.93
N ARG A 156 -33.41 -3.30 0.22
CA ARG A 156 -33.14 -3.94 -1.06
C ARG A 156 -32.65 -2.94 -2.10
N LYS A 157 -33.32 -1.78 -2.22
CA LYS A 157 -32.88 -0.70 -3.13
C LYS A 157 -31.47 -0.21 -2.80
N GLU A 158 -31.16 -0.05 -1.51
CA GLU A 158 -29.83 0.34 -1.05
C GLU A 158 -28.76 -0.68 -1.49
N LEU A 159 -29.01 -1.98 -1.31
CA LEU A 159 -28.09 -3.05 -1.73
C LEU A 159 -27.96 -3.17 -3.25
N VAL A 160 -29.05 -2.96 -4.01
CA VAL A 160 -29.00 -2.97 -5.48
C VAL A 160 -28.15 -1.81 -6.00
N SER A 161 -28.32 -0.60 -5.44
CA SER A 161 -27.45 0.54 -5.79
C SER A 161 -26.00 0.29 -5.41
N PHE A 162 -25.74 -0.37 -4.28
CA PHE A 162 -24.39 -0.77 -3.89
C PHE A 162 -23.79 -1.78 -4.88
N GLY A 163 -24.51 -2.83 -5.26
CA GLY A 163 -24.06 -3.84 -6.22
C GLY A 163 -23.91 -3.35 -7.66
N ALA A 164 -24.53 -2.21 -8.00
CA ALA A 164 -24.34 -1.55 -9.29
C ALA A 164 -22.96 -0.91 -9.45
N MET A 165 -22.26 -0.63 -8.34
CA MET A 165 -20.84 -0.22 -8.36
C MET A 165 -19.97 -1.42 -8.72
N ARG A 166 -19.91 -1.77 -10.00
CA ARG A 166 -18.96 -2.76 -10.51
C ARG A 166 -17.60 -2.10 -10.71
N THR A 167 -16.58 -2.70 -10.10
CA THR A 167 -15.15 -2.43 -10.32
C THR A 167 -14.61 -3.26 -11.47
#